data_AF-A0A6J7EVX8-F1
#
_entry.id   AF-A0A6J7EVX8-F1
#
_cell.length_a   1.000
_cell.length_b   1.000
_cell.length_c   1.000
_cell.angle_alpha   90.00
_cell.angle_beta   90.00
_cell.angle_gamma   90.00
#
_symmetry.space_group_name_H-M   'P 1'
#
loop_
_entity.id
_entity.type
_entity.pdbx_description
1 polymer ?
#
loop_
_entity_poly.entity_id
_entity_poly.type
_entity_poly.pdbx_seq_one_letter_code
_entity_poly.pdbx_strand_id
1 'polypeptide(L)'
;MPETFVFTGDIFVQTGKALVQLPSKVEALWDSIFGGERGLDTPMSVVGASVIGGQAVENDNWQTFVGLLASLNFFLGVFNIVPLLPLDGGHIAVTIYERIRNIFRNRRGLPDGAPVDYMKLMPVTYVVIIVFIGFSLLTLTADIVNPIQLF
;
A
#
# COMPACT_ATOMS: atom_id res chain seq x y z
N MET A 1 -17.46 24.50 2.73
CA MET A 1 -17.41 23.86 1.39
C MET A 1 -16.07 24.03 0.68
N PRO A 2 -15.30 25.13 0.78
CA PRO A 2 -13.95 25.22 0.19
C PRO A 2 -12.89 24.35 0.89
N GLU A 3 -12.99 24.22 2.21
CA GLU A 3 -11.96 23.55 3.02
C GLU A 3 -11.84 22.04 2.76
N THR A 4 -12.94 21.36 2.42
CA THR A 4 -12.92 19.93 2.10
C THR A 4 -12.12 19.65 0.83
N PHE A 5 -12.20 20.51 -0.17
CA PHE A 5 -11.41 20.35 -1.41
C PHE A 5 -9.92 20.58 -1.19
N VAL A 6 -9.56 21.57 -0.37
CA VAL A 6 -8.16 21.84 -0.01
C VAL A 6 -7.60 20.68 0.82
N PHE A 7 -8.35 20.23 1.82
CA PHE A 7 -7.99 19.09 2.66
C PHE A 7 -7.82 17.79 1.85
N THR A 8 -8.74 17.49 0.93
CA THR A 8 -8.60 16.36 0.01
C THR A 8 -7.35 16.52 -0.87
N GLY A 9 -7.10 17.72 -1.40
CA GLY A 9 -5.88 18.03 -2.16
C GLY A 9 -4.60 17.78 -1.36
N ASP A 10 -4.57 18.20 -0.09
CA ASP A 10 -3.44 18.00 0.81
C ASP A 10 -3.20 16.52 1.10
N ILE A 11 -4.27 15.73 1.30
CA ILE A 11 -4.16 14.26 1.46
C ILE A 11 -3.56 13.62 0.22
N PHE A 12 -3.98 14.03 -0.98
CA PHE A 12 -3.42 13.52 -2.23
C PHE A 12 -1.93 13.84 -2.36
N VAL A 13 -1.52 15.06 -2.02
CA VAL A 13 -0.11 15.49 -2.05
C VAL A 13 0.72 14.72 -1.02
N GLN A 14 0.20 14.55 0.20
CA GLN A 14 0.89 13.80 1.26
C GLN A 14 1.03 12.32 0.90
N THR A 15 -0.01 11.71 0.32
CA THR A 15 0.04 10.32 -0.17
C THR A 15 1.07 10.17 -1.28
N GLY A 16 1.10 11.09 -2.25
CA GLY A 16 2.11 11.09 -3.31
C GLY A 16 3.54 11.20 -2.76
N LYS A 17 3.77 12.07 -1.78
CA LYS A 17 5.07 12.19 -1.10
C LYS A 17 5.45 10.90 -0.36
N ALA A 18 4.50 10.27 0.34
CA ALA A 18 4.73 9.01 1.04
C ALA A 18 5.13 7.88 0.08
N LEU A 19 4.51 7.80 -1.10
CA LEU A 19 4.88 6.82 -2.13
C LEU A 19 6.31 7.04 -2.65
N VAL A 20 6.73 8.29 -2.84
CA VAL A 20 8.10 8.62 -3.27
C VAL A 20 9.14 8.27 -2.20
N GLN A 21 8.76 8.32 -0.92
CA GLN A 21 9.65 7.99 0.20
C GLN A 21 9.76 6.48 0.49
N LEU A 22 8.96 5.63 -0.17
CA LEU A 22 8.99 4.18 0.05
C LEU A 22 10.39 3.55 -0.05
N PRO A 23 11.27 3.91 -1.00
CA PRO A 23 12.62 3.34 -1.07
C PRO A 23 13.44 3.59 0.21
N SER A 24 13.38 4.81 0.76
CA SER A 24 14.08 5.16 2.00
C SER A 24 13.53 4.42 3.23
N LYS A 25 12.25 4.04 3.22
CA LYS A 25 11.63 3.24 4.29
C LYS A 25 12.07 1.78 4.25
N VAL A 26 12.44 1.25 3.08
CA VAL A 26 12.99 -0.12 2.93
C VAL A 26 14.41 -0.21 3.48
N GLU A 27 15.24 0.82 3.24
CA GLU A 27 16.60 0.91 3.81
C GLU A 27 16.56 0.99 5.34
N ALA A 28 15.69 1.85 5.89
CA ALA A 28 15.50 1.95 7.33
C ALA A 28 15.03 0.61 7.97
N LEU A 29 14.22 -0.16 7.26
CA LEU A 29 13.81 -1.50 7.69
C LEU A 29 14.99 -2.47 7.72
N TRP A 30 15.81 -2.47 6.68
CA TRP A 30 17.02 -3.31 6.62
C TRP A 30 17.95 -3.01 7.79
N ASP A 31 18.19 -1.73 8.09
CA ASP A 31 19.03 -1.32 9.21
C ASP A 31 18.41 -1.69 10.58
N SER A 32 17.08 -1.64 10.71
CA SER A 32 16.38 -2.05 11.93
C SER A 32 16.49 -3.56 12.22
N ILE A 33 16.68 -4.38 11.18
CA ILE A 33 16.91 -5.83 11.31
C ILE A 33 18.31 -6.14 11.86
N PHE A 34 19.30 -5.28 11.61
CA PHE A 34 20.71 -5.50 11.98
C PHE A 34 21.20 -4.66 13.18
N GLY A 35 20.31 -3.98 13.91
CA GLY A 35 20.66 -3.35 15.20
C GLY A 35 20.11 -1.94 15.44
N GLY A 36 19.26 -1.39 14.56
CA GLY A 36 18.59 -0.10 14.80
C GLY A 36 17.37 -0.20 15.74
N GLU A 37 17.04 0.90 16.43
CA GLU A 37 15.80 1.02 17.22
C GLU A 37 14.56 0.99 16.32
N ARG A 38 13.54 0.20 16.69
CA ARG A 38 12.25 0.18 15.96
C ARG A 38 11.37 1.34 16.41
N GLY A 39 11.16 2.29 15.52
CA GLY A 39 10.20 3.37 15.72
C GLY A 39 8.76 2.93 15.44
N LEU A 40 7.79 3.69 15.96
CA LEU A 40 6.36 3.52 15.66
C LEU A 40 6.01 3.64 14.17
N ASP A 41 6.85 4.32 13.39
CA ASP A 41 6.67 4.57 11.95
C ASP A 41 7.33 3.50 11.06
N THR A 42 7.84 2.42 11.65
CA THR A 42 8.49 1.33 10.90
C THR A 42 7.41 0.38 10.36
N PRO A 43 7.46 -0.05 9.09
CA PRO A 43 6.47 -0.99 8.58
C PRO A 43 6.47 -2.31 9.36
N MET A 44 5.29 -2.78 9.74
CA MET A 44 5.08 -4.04 10.47
C MET A 44 4.44 -5.09 9.58
N SER A 45 4.71 -6.36 9.88
CA SER A 45 4.01 -7.47 9.24
C SER A 45 2.63 -7.68 9.85
N VAL A 46 1.82 -8.48 9.17
CA VAL A 46 0.51 -8.93 9.66
C VAL A 46 0.64 -9.67 11.01
N VAL A 47 1.76 -10.36 11.22
CA VAL A 47 2.03 -11.09 12.48
C VAL A 47 2.29 -10.11 13.62
N GLY A 48 3.13 -9.08 13.42
CA GLY A 48 3.37 -8.04 14.42
C GLY A 48 2.09 -7.30 14.81
N ALA A 49 1.25 -6.95 13.82
CA ALA A 49 -0.05 -6.33 14.08
C ALA A 49 -0.99 -7.25 14.88
N SER A 50 -0.93 -8.57 14.65
CA SER A 50 -1.73 -9.56 15.38
C SER A 50 -1.29 -9.70 16.84
N VAL A 51 0.04 -9.68 17.09
CA VAL A 51 0.60 -9.71 18.45
C VAL A 51 0.17 -8.48 19.24
N ILE A 52 0.30 -7.29 18.65
CA ILE A 52 -0.15 -6.04 19.28
C ILE A 52 -1.66 -6.06 19.54
N GLY A 53 -2.44 -6.58 18.59
CA GLY A 53 -3.88 -6.76 18.78
C GLY A 53 -4.21 -7.69 19.95
N GLY A 54 -3.47 -8.78 20.11
CA GLY A 54 -3.56 -9.70 21.25
C GLY A 54 -3.24 -9.01 22.58
N GLN A 55 -2.12 -8.28 22.64
CA GLN A 55 -1.74 -7.49 23.83
C GLN A 55 -2.81 -6.45 24.20
N ALA A 56 -3.42 -5.78 23.21
CA ALA A 56 -4.48 -4.82 23.47
C ALA A 56 -5.71 -5.50 24.11
N VAL A 57 -6.06 -6.71 23.68
CA VAL A 57 -7.16 -7.50 24.25
C VAL A 57 -6.81 -8.01 25.66
N GLU A 58 -5.60 -8.50 25.87
CA GLU A 58 -5.13 -9.00 27.18
C GLU A 58 -5.10 -7.91 28.26
N ASN A 59 -4.92 -6.64 27.86
CA ASN A 59 -4.92 -5.49 28.76
C ASN A 59 -6.28 -4.74 28.82
N ASP A 60 -7.38 -5.38 28.40
CA ASP A 60 -8.74 -4.79 28.35
C ASP A 60 -8.84 -3.48 27.52
N ASN A 61 -7.87 -3.22 26.64
CA ASN A 61 -7.79 -2.01 25.82
C ASN A 61 -8.48 -2.22 24.47
N TRP A 62 -9.81 -2.38 24.52
CA TRP A 62 -10.64 -2.64 23.34
C TRP A 62 -10.60 -1.51 22.31
N GLN A 63 -10.37 -0.27 22.76
CA GLN A 63 -10.26 0.90 21.87
C GLN A 63 -9.04 0.78 20.94
N THR A 64 -7.90 0.34 21.47
CA THR A 64 -6.69 0.12 20.66
C THR A 64 -6.90 -1.04 19.69
N PHE A 65 -7.51 -2.14 20.14
CA PHE A 65 -7.82 -3.27 19.28
C PHE A 65 -8.73 -2.88 18.09
N VAL A 66 -9.84 -2.19 18.35
CA VAL A 66 -10.75 -1.72 17.30
C VAL A 66 -10.06 -0.69 16.39
N GLY A 67 -9.24 0.21 16.96
CA GLY A 67 -8.45 1.17 16.19
C GLY A 67 -7.46 0.49 15.23
N LEU A 68 -6.79 -0.58 15.67
CA LEU A 68 -5.91 -1.39 14.83
C LEU A 68 -6.67 -2.08 13.71
N LEU A 69 -7.83 -2.69 14.00
CA LEU A 69 -8.67 -3.30 12.97
C LEU A 69 -9.14 -2.27 11.94
N ALA A 70 -9.56 -1.09 12.39
CA ALA A 70 -9.96 0.00 11.51
C ALA A 70 -8.79 0.46 10.62
N SER A 71 -7.60 0.64 11.21
CA SER A 71 -6.38 1.03 10.49
C SER A 71 -5.98 -0.02 9.45
N LEU A 72 -6.00 -1.31 9.81
CA LEU A 72 -5.68 -2.41 8.88
C LEU A 72 -6.68 -2.47 7.72
N ASN A 73 -7.98 -2.39 7.99
CA ASN A 73 -9.00 -2.40 6.93
C ASN A 73 -8.89 -1.17 6.03
N PHE A 74 -8.65 0.01 6.59
CA PHE A 74 -8.42 1.22 5.82
C PHE A 74 -7.17 1.10 4.94
N PHE A 75 -6.06 0.61 5.48
CA PHE A 75 -4.83 0.37 4.74
C PHE A 75 -5.03 -0.62 3.59
N LEU A 76 -5.70 -1.75 3.85
CA LEU A 76 -6.04 -2.73 2.81
C LEU A 76 -6.93 -2.11 1.73
N GLY A 77 -7.92 -1.30 2.10
CA GLY A 77 -8.78 -0.60 1.16
C GLY A 77 -8.00 0.38 0.28
N VAL A 78 -7.15 1.23 0.87
CA VAL A 78 -6.31 2.19 0.14
C VAL A 78 -5.30 1.46 -0.74
N PHE A 79 -4.62 0.43 -0.22
CA PHE A 79 -3.65 -0.36 -0.95
C PHE A 79 -4.28 -1.02 -2.17
N ASN A 80 -5.49 -1.56 -2.06
CA ASN A 80 -6.20 -2.16 -3.20
C ASN A 80 -6.51 -1.18 -4.33
N ILE A 81 -6.57 0.13 -4.08
CA ILE A 81 -6.82 1.15 -5.12
C ILE A 81 -5.52 1.60 -5.81
N VAL A 82 -4.35 1.21 -5.29
CA VAL A 82 -3.05 1.51 -5.91
C VAL A 82 -3.02 0.91 -7.33
N PRO A 83 -2.52 1.64 -8.35
CA PRO A 83 -2.57 1.22 -9.76
C PRO A 83 -1.52 0.14 -10.08
N LEU A 84 -1.61 -0.99 -9.40
CA LEU A 84 -0.79 -2.18 -9.59
C LEU A 84 -1.73 -3.32 -10.00
N LEU A 85 -1.37 -4.05 -11.05
CA LEU A 85 -2.19 -5.16 -11.59
C LEU A 85 -2.54 -6.31 -10.64
N PRO A 86 -1.68 -6.72 -9.68
CA PRO A 86 -2.12 -7.72 -8.71
C PRO A 86 -3.21 -7.20 -7.75
N LEU A 87 -3.53 -5.91 -7.80
CA LEU A 87 -4.54 -5.23 -6.98
C LEU A 87 -5.69 -4.74 -7.86
N ASP A 88 -6.86 -4.53 -7.27
CA ASP A 88 -8.07 -4.11 -8.00
C ASP A 88 -7.86 -2.77 -8.75
N GLY A 89 -7.06 -1.86 -8.18
CA GLY A 89 -6.68 -0.58 -8.77
C GLY A 89 -5.94 -0.70 -10.09
N GLY A 90 -5.27 -1.83 -10.36
CA GLY A 90 -4.62 -2.07 -11.65
C GLY A 90 -5.61 -2.22 -12.81
N HIS A 91 -6.74 -2.89 -12.58
CA HIS A 91 -7.80 -3.01 -13.57
C HIS A 91 -8.48 -1.65 -13.82
N ILE A 92 -8.68 -0.88 -12.75
CA ILE A 92 -9.20 0.49 -12.84
C ILE A 92 -8.23 1.35 -13.66
N ALA A 93 -6.92 1.28 -13.40
CA ALA A 93 -5.91 2.03 -14.12
C ALA A 93 -5.88 1.70 -15.62
N VAL A 94 -5.95 0.41 -15.99
CA VAL A 94 -6.02 -0.02 -17.39
C VAL A 94 -7.28 0.51 -18.06
N THR A 95 -8.43 0.40 -17.40
CA THR A 95 -9.72 0.88 -17.93
C THR A 95 -9.72 2.40 -18.13
N ILE A 96 -9.18 3.15 -17.15
CA ILE A 96 -9.04 4.61 -17.26
C ILE A 96 -8.12 4.96 -18.43
N TYR A 97 -6.99 4.28 -18.57
CA TYR A 97 -6.07 4.47 -19.69
C TYR A 97 -6.75 4.21 -21.04
N GLU A 98 -7.48 3.11 -21.17
CA GLU A 98 -8.24 2.78 -22.38
C GLU A 98 -9.25 3.88 -22.72
N ARG A 99 -9.99 4.35 -21.71
CA ARG A 99 -11.00 5.40 -21.87
C ARG A 99 -10.37 6.72 -22.31
N ILE A 100 -9.29 7.15 -21.65
CA ILE A 100 -8.56 8.37 -22.01
C ILE A 100 -8.01 8.26 -23.44
N ARG A 101 -7.36 7.14 -23.78
CA ARG A 101 -6.84 6.86 -25.12
C ARG A 101 -7.94 6.92 -26.18
N ASN A 102 -9.09 6.32 -25.93
CA ASN A 102 -10.22 6.30 -26.86
C ASN A 102 -10.85 7.70 -27.02
N ILE A 103 -10.94 8.50 -25.95
CA ILE A 103 -11.36 9.91 -26.06
C ILE A 103 -10.47 10.67 -27.04
N PHE A 104 -9.14 10.53 -26.94
CA PHE A 104 -8.22 11.20 -27.86
C PHE A 104 -8.31 10.66 -29.30
N ARG A 105 -8.53 9.36 -29.49
CA ARG A 105 -8.74 8.75 -30.81
C ARG A 105 -10.03 9.21 -31.47
N ASN A 106 -11.12 9.22 -30.72
CA ASN A 106 -12.43 9.64 -31.21
C ASN A 106 -12.44 11.13 -31.56
N ARG A 107 -11.72 11.97 -30.80
CA ARG A 107 -11.51 13.39 -31.16
C ARG A 107 -10.72 13.59 -32.46
N ARG A 108 -9.94 12.59 -32.88
CA ARG A 108 -9.22 12.57 -34.17
C ARG A 108 -10.00 11.84 -35.27
N GLY A 109 -11.26 11.46 -35.02
CA GLY A 109 -12.09 10.70 -35.97
C GLY A 109 -11.65 9.24 -36.17
N LEU A 110 -10.74 8.74 -35.33
CA LEU A 110 -10.31 7.35 -35.34
C LEU A 110 -11.27 6.50 -34.50
N PRO A 111 -11.55 5.25 -34.87
CA PRO A 111 -12.34 4.35 -34.04
C PRO A 111 -11.58 3.95 -32.76
N ASP A 112 -12.35 3.47 -31.78
CA ASP A 112 -11.84 2.94 -30.51
C ASP A 112 -10.68 1.95 -30.73
N GLY A 113 -9.66 2.05 -29.89
CA GLY A 113 -8.51 1.15 -29.95
C GLY A 113 -8.82 -0.22 -29.35
N ALA A 114 -8.10 -1.26 -29.78
CA ALA A 114 -8.21 -2.60 -29.21
C ALA A 114 -7.93 -2.59 -27.69
N PRO A 115 -8.61 -3.45 -26.90
CA PRO A 115 -8.35 -3.57 -25.46
C PRO A 115 -6.87 -3.81 -25.17
N VAL A 116 -6.41 -3.33 -24.02
CA VAL A 116 -5.06 -3.58 -23.54
C VAL A 116 -4.91 -5.07 -23.29
N ASP A 117 -3.83 -5.62 -23.84
CA ASP A 117 -3.49 -7.02 -23.66
C ASP A 117 -2.83 -7.22 -22.30
N TYR A 118 -3.56 -7.85 -21.38
CA TYR A 118 -3.09 -8.16 -20.04
C TYR A 118 -1.87 -9.08 -20.05
N MET A 119 -1.68 -9.92 -21.07
CA MET A 119 -0.51 -10.81 -21.16
C MET A 119 0.79 -10.02 -21.30
N LYS A 120 0.74 -8.82 -21.89
CA LYS A 120 1.90 -7.93 -21.98
C LYS A 120 2.24 -7.29 -20.64
N LEU A 121 1.28 -7.23 -19.73
CA LEU A 121 1.47 -6.65 -18.41
C LEU A 121 1.88 -7.68 -17.35
N MET A 122 1.66 -8.97 -17.61
CA MET A 122 2.06 -10.09 -16.75
C MET A 122 3.51 -10.03 -16.26
N PRO A 123 4.54 -9.70 -17.08
CA PRO A 123 5.90 -9.59 -16.59
C PRO A 123 6.06 -8.55 -15.48
N VAL A 124 5.38 -7.41 -15.61
CA VAL A 124 5.38 -6.35 -14.59
C VAL A 124 4.64 -6.84 -13.34
N THR A 125 3.49 -7.50 -13.51
CA THR A 125 2.74 -8.11 -12.40
C THR A 125 3.62 -9.07 -11.60
N TYR A 126 4.40 -9.93 -12.26
CA TYR A 126 5.29 -10.85 -11.58
C TYR A 126 6.41 -10.15 -10.81
N VAL A 127 7.02 -9.10 -11.37
CA VAL A 127 8.01 -8.29 -10.65
C VAL A 127 7.40 -7.69 -9.38
N VAL A 128 6.21 -7.10 -9.48
CA VAL A 128 5.50 -6.53 -8.33
C VAL A 128 5.20 -7.59 -7.28
N ILE A 129 4.72 -8.77 -7.67
CA ILE A 129 4.45 -9.88 -6.76
C ILE A 129 5.73 -10.33 -6.03
N ILE A 130 6.84 -10.48 -6.75
CA ILE A 130 8.12 -10.89 -6.15
C ILE A 130 8.60 -9.85 -5.14
N VAL A 131 8.53 -8.56 -5.48
CA VAL A 131 8.88 -7.46 -4.57
C VAL A 131 7.98 -7.48 -3.34
N PHE A 132 6.67 -7.67 -3.52
CA PHE A 132 5.71 -7.70 -2.42
C PHE A 132 5.95 -8.88 -1.48
N ILE A 133 6.22 -10.07 -2.03
CA ILE A 133 6.58 -11.26 -1.25
C ILE A 133 7.90 -11.01 -0.50
N GLY A 134 8.91 -10.47 -1.19
CA GLY A 134 10.20 -10.15 -0.57
C GLY A 134 10.06 -9.16 0.59
N PHE A 135 9.29 -8.09 0.41
CA PHE A 135 9.00 -7.11 1.46
C PHE A 135 8.21 -7.71 2.62
N SER A 136 7.24 -8.59 2.32
CA SER A 136 6.45 -9.30 3.34
C SER A 136 7.31 -10.24 4.18
N LEU A 137 8.24 -10.97 3.55
CA LEU A 137 9.19 -11.83 4.24
C LEU A 137 10.19 -11.02 5.08
N LEU A 138 10.63 -9.87 4.58
CA LEU A 138 11.54 -8.98 5.29
C LEU A 138 10.89 -8.40 6.56
N THR A 139 9.67 -7.88 6.44
CA THR A 139 8.92 -7.35 7.60
C THR A 139 8.56 -8.45 8.59
N LEU A 140 8.19 -9.64 8.12
CA LEU A 140 7.97 -10.81 8.97
C LEU A 140 9.24 -11.17 9.75
N THR A 141 10.39 -11.21 9.06
CA THR A 141 11.67 -11.52 9.70
C THR A 141 12.03 -10.46 10.75
N ALA A 142 11.81 -9.17 10.44
CA ALA A 142 12.02 -8.08 11.39
C ALA A 142 11.15 -8.26 12.64
N ASP A 143 9.87 -8.60 12.49
CA ASP A 143 8.94 -8.82 13.60
C ASP A 143 9.29 -10.02 14.48
N ILE A 144 9.87 -11.07 13.90
CA ILE A 144 10.31 -12.25 14.65
C ILE A 144 11.60 -11.94 15.43
N VAL A 145 12.56 -11.25 14.80
CA VAL A 145 13.89 -11.01 15.36
C VAL A 145 13.90 -9.85 16.36
N ASN A 146 13.14 -8.79 16.10
CA ASN A 146 13.08 -7.59 16.92
C ASN A 146 11.61 -7.15 17.07
N PRO A 147 10.78 -7.85 17.84
CA PRO A 147 9.35 -7.55 17.94
C PRO A 147 9.11 -6.17 18.55
N ILE A 148 8.19 -5.41 17.95
CA ILE A 148 7.73 -4.14 18.53
C ILE A 148 6.85 -4.44 19.74
N GLN A 149 7.19 -3.85 20.88
CA GLN A 149 6.40 -3.91 22.11
C GLN A 149 5.85 -2.50 22.37
N LEU A 150 4.53 -2.36 22.31
CA LEU A 150 3.84 -1.11 22.64
C LEU A 150 3.47 -1.02 24.13
N PHE A 151 3.58 -2.15 24.84
CA PHE A 151 3.19 -2.34 26.23
C PHE A 151 4.22 -3.23 26.93
#